data_AF-A0A7W4EDN8-F1
#
_entry.id   AF-A0A7W4EDN8-F1
#
_cell.length_a   1.000
_cell.length_b   1.000
_cell.length_c   1.000
_cell.angle_alpha   90.00
_cell.angle_beta   90.00
_cell.angle_gamma   90.00
#
_symmetry.space_group_name_H-M   'P 1'
#
loop_
_entity.id
_entity.type
_entity.pdbx_description
1 polymer ?
#
loop_
_entity_poly.entity_id
_entity_poly.type
_entity_poly.pdbx_seq_one_letter_code
_entity_poly.pdbx_strand_id
1 'polypeptide(L)'
;MDFGNHMDVAYVQKALAARFGVQLVIDRVVARNIAAGLAAKASVFFATDGQLYCLVYGPSRLLLGDVKKIAVRIGLRAETFFPPRGQPEYFDEFGRQKFREIFPGFGRITDRDIMYYRTLAPYNPALILVDEVKDGHIYQADSDARSGWRVAAKCQYHRGEVK
;
A
#
# COMPACT_ATOMS: atom_id res chain seq x y z
N MET A 1 -10.31 -1.07 -12.01
CA MET A 1 -10.44 -2.42 -11.42
C MET A 1 -11.39 -2.27 -10.26
N ASP A 2 -12.48 -3.03 -10.28
CA ASP A 2 -13.47 -3.02 -9.22
C ASP A 2 -13.25 -4.27 -8.36
N PHE A 3 -12.75 -4.09 -7.14
CA PHE A 3 -12.61 -5.15 -6.12
C PHE A 3 -13.85 -5.18 -5.19
N GLY A 4 -14.94 -4.50 -5.58
CA GLY A 4 -15.97 -3.98 -4.69
C GLY A 4 -16.99 -4.98 -4.14
N ASN A 5 -17.47 -5.96 -4.90
CA ASN A 5 -18.67 -6.73 -4.50
C ASN A 5 -18.40 -8.17 -4.01
N HIS A 6 -17.32 -8.79 -4.47
CA HIS A 6 -16.75 -9.97 -3.85
C HIS A 6 -15.24 -9.79 -3.96
N MET A 7 -14.52 -9.75 -2.84
CA MET A 7 -13.07 -10.06 -2.90
C MET A 7 -12.99 -11.55 -3.21
N ASP A 8 -13.21 -11.88 -4.49
CA ASP A 8 -12.88 -13.18 -5.03
C ASP A 8 -11.37 -13.32 -4.87
N VAL A 9 -11.00 -14.11 -3.88
CA VAL A 9 -9.61 -14.33 -3.48
C VAL A 9 -8.79 -14.77 -4.68
N ALA A 10 -9.36 -15.62 -5.56
CA ALA A 10 -8.67 -16.08 -6.76
C ALA A 10 -8.41 -14.92 -7.75
N TYR A 11 -9.39 -14.04 -7.94
CA TYR A 11 -9.21 -12.83 -8.77
C TYR A 11 -8.12 -11.92 -8.20
N VAL A 12 -8.14 -11.68 -6.89
CA VAL A 12 -7.16 -10.82 -6.22
C VAL A 12 -5.76 -11.39 -6.36
N GLN A 13 -5.56 -12.67 -6.05
CA GLN A 13 -4.26 -13.33 -6.18
C GLN A 13 -3.72 -13.25 -7.61
N LYS A 14 -4.58 -13.49 -8.62
CA LYS A 14 -4.20 -13.34 -10.04
C LYS A 14 -3.82 -11.89 -10.37
N ALA A 15 -4.55 -10.92 -9.84
CA ALA A 15 -4.23 -9.50 -10.02
C ALA A 15 -2.91 -9.12 -9.33
N LEU A 16 -2.59 -9.68 -8.16
CA LEU A 16 -1.33 -9.43 -7.45
C LEU A 16 -0.14 -9.97 -8.26
N ALA A 17 -0.25 -11.20 -8.78
CA ALA A 17 0.77 -11.79 -9.65
C ALA A 17 1.00 -10.94 -10.91
N ALA A 18 -0.08 -10.54 -11.60
CA ALA A 18 0.02 -9.74 -12.81
C ALA A 18 0.56 -8.32 -12.56
N ARG A 19 0.24 -7.71 -11.40
CA ARG A 19 0.56 -6.29 -11.12
C ARG A 19 1.83 -6.06 -10.33
N PHE A 20 2.27 -7.02 -9.52
CA PHE A 20 3.44 -6.85 -8.67
C PHE A 20 4.48 -7.95 -8.88
N GLY A 21 4.18 -8.97 -9.69
CA GLY A 21 5.10 -10.09 -9.92
C GLY A 21 5.21 -11.04 -8.72
N VAL A 22 4.25 -11.01 -7.79
CA VAL A 22 4.27 -11.83 -6.56
C VAL A 22 3.18 -12.90 -6.58
N GLN A 23 3.55 -14.12 -6.24
CA GLN A 23 2.63 -15.26 -6.11
C GLN A 23 2.19 -15.37 -4.64
N LEU A 24 1.22 -14.56 -4.24
CA LEU A 24 0.67 -14.59 -2.88
C LEU A 24 -0.58 -15.47 -2.84
N VAL A 25 -0.66 -16.32 -1.83
CA VAL A 25 -1.87 -17.09 -1.49
C VAL A 25 -2.45 -16.50 -0.22
N ILE A 26 -3.68 -16.01 -0.29
CA ILE A 26 -4.38 -15.38 0.83
C ILE A 26 -4.92 -16.48 1.74
N ASP A 27 -4.52 -16.44 3.01
CA ASP A 27 -4.99 -17.37 4.04
C ASP A 27 -6.27 -16.82 4.71
N ARG A 28 -6.17 -15.63 5.32
CA ARG A 28 -7.29 -15.00 6.02
C ARG A 28 -7.37 -13.49 5.78
N VAL A 29 -8.58 -12.98 5.58
CA VAL A 29 -8.84 -11.55 5.40
C VAL A 29 -9.18 -10.93 6.76
N VAL A 30 -8.45 -9.90 7.16
CA VAL A 30 -8.64 -9.17 8.43
C VAL A 30 -9.64 -8.03 8.27
N ALA A 31 -9.49 -7.25 7.20
CA ALA A 31 -10.36 -6.14 6.88
C ALA A 31 -10.60 -6.10 5.37
N ARG A 32 -11.86 -5.93 4.96
CA ARG A 32 -12.25 -6.01 3.54
C ARG A 32 -12.83 -4.67 3.09
N ASN A 33 -12.30 -4.14 2.00
CA ASN A 33 -12.85 -2.99 1.28
C ASN A 33 -13.13 -1.79 2.19
N ILE A 34 -12.30 -1.59 3.20
CA ILE A 34 -12.45 -0.52 4.18
C ILE A 34 -12.17 0.82 3.51
N ALA A 35 -12.90 1.86 3.93
CA ALA A 35 -12.63 3.21 3.44
C ALA A 35 -11.24 3.66 3.93
N ALA A 36 -10.35 3.97 2.99
CA ALA A 36 -8.97 4.35 3.26
C ALA A 36 -8.72 5.85 2.99
N GLY A 37 -9.79 6.63 2.89
CA GLY A 37 -9.82 8.04 2.51
C GLY A 37 -11.16 8.36 1.84
N LEU A 38 -11.19 9.41 1.01
CA LEU A 38 -12.43 9.86 0.36
C LEU A 38 -12.93 8.87 -0.71
N ALA A 39 -12.02 8.37 -1.55
CA ALA A 39 -12.33 7.46 -2.66
C ALA A 39 -11.50 6.18 -2.67
N ALA A 40 -10.41 6.14 -1.89
CA ALA A 40 -9.55 4.98 -1.78
C ALA A 40 -10.17 3.94 -0.83
N LYS A 41 -9.97 2.67 -1.18
CA LYS A 41 -10.29 1.52 -0.35
C LYS A 41 -9.02 0.75 -0.03
N ALA A 42 -9.05 0.01 1.08
CA ALA A 42 -8.00 -0.94 1.43
C ALA A 42 -8.59 -2.30 1.82
N SER A 43 -7.82 -3.35 1.57
CA SER A 43 -8.08 -4.68 2.10
C SER A 43 -6.80 -5.19 2.77
N VAL A 44 -6.93 -5.70 3.99
CA VAL A 44 -5.82 -6.21 4.79
C VAL A 44 -6.02 -7.70 5.01
N PHE A 45 -4.99 -8.49 4.75
CA PHE A 45 -5.07 -9.95 4.77
C PHE A 45 -3.73 -10.59 5.09
N PHE A 46 -3.76 -11.75 5.73
CA PHE A 46 -2.60 -12.61 5.87
C PHE A 46 -2.46 -13.50 4.64
N ALA A 47 -1.22 -13.73 4.21
CA ALA A 47 -0.90 -14.77 3.26
C ALA A 47 -0.48 -16.06 4.01
N THR A 48 -0.37 -17.16 3.27
CA THR A 48 0.03 -18.47 3.80
C THR A 48 1.46 -18.51 4.35
N ASP A 49 2.28 -17.51 4.04
CA ASP A 49 3.61 -17.29 4.62
C ASP A 49 3.56 -16.67 6.04
N GLY A 50 2.36 -16.42 6.57
CA GLY A 50 2.13 -15.80 7.88
C GLY A 50 2.34 -14.29 7.90
N GLN A 51 2.66 -13.66 6.76
CA GLN A 51 2.88 -12.22 6.68
C GLN A 51 1.58 -11.45 6.42
N LEU A 52 1.54 -10.22 6.90
CA LEU A 52 0.38 -9.34 6.74
C LEU A 52 0.60 -8.39 5.56
N TYR A 53 -0.39 -8.36 4.67
CA TYR A 53 -0.38 -7.51 3.48
C TYR A 53 -1.55 -6.54 3.49
N CYS A 54 -1.34 -5.38 2.87
CA CYS A 54 -2.40 -4.41 2.60
C CYS A 54 -2.44 -4.07 1.11
N LEU A 55 -3.60 -4.29 0.49
CA LEU A 55 -3.90 -3.88 -0.88
C LEU A 55 -4.71 -2.58 -0.84
N VAL A 56 -4.16 -1.50 -1.37
CA VAL A 56 -4.82 -0.19 -1.49
C VAL A 56 -5.21 0.05 -2.95
N TYR A 57 -6.43 0.51 -3.19
CA TYR A 57 -6.94 0.73 -4.54
C TYR A 57 -8.06 1.77 -4.56
N GLY A 58 -8.33 2.36 -5.72
CA GLY A 58 -9.43 3.32 -5.86
C GLY A 58 -9.64 3.76 -7.32
N PRO A 59 -10.71 4.52 -7.61
CA PRO A 59 -10.95 5.06 -8.95
C PRO A 59 -10.00 6.21 -9.30
N SER A 60 -9.54 6.96 -8.30
CA SER A 60 -8.64 8.11 -8.47
C SER A 60 -7.18 7.67 -8.61
N ARG A 61 -6.36 8.50 -9.26
CA ARG A 61 -4.90 8.32 -9.26
C ARG A 61 -4.38 8.41 -7.83
N LEU A 62 -3.61 7.40 -7.40
CA LEU A 62 -2.87 7.43 -6.13
C LEU A 62 -1.38 7.52 -6.44
N LEU A 63 -0.65 8.25 -5.62
CA LEU A 63 0.81 8.32 -5.68
C LEU A 63 1.40 7.51 -4.51
N LEU A 64 2.69 7.15 -4.60
CA LEU A 64 3.39 6.49 -3.50
C LEU A 64 3.27 7.29 -2.19
N GLY A 65 3.36 8.61 -2.25
CA GLY A 65 3.17 9.49 -1.09
C GLY A 65 1.78 9.39 -0.47
N ASP A 66 0.74 9.23 -1.29
CA ASP A 66 -0.63 9.06 -0.79
C ASP A 66 -0.79 7.70 -0.12
N VAL A 67 -0.27 6.64 -0.73
CA VAL A 67 -0.31 5.27 -0.19
C VAL A 67 0.42 5.19 1.15
N LYS A 68 1.58 5.85 1.28
CA LYS A 68 2.30 5.97 2.56
C LYS A 68 1.44 6.63 3.64
N LYS A 69 0.75 7.73 3.31
CA LYS A 69 -0.17 8.41 4.24
C LYS A 69 -1.37 7.54 4.60
N ILE A 70 -1.92 6.82 3.61
CA ILE A 70 -3.03 5.89 3.80
C ILE A 70 -2.62 4.81 4.81
N ALA A 71 -1.49 4.13 4.59
CA ALA A 71 -1.01 3.06 5.47
C ALA A 71 -0.95 3.52 6.93
N VAL A 72 -0.34 4.68 7.19
CA VAL A 72 -0.25 5.25 8.56
C VAL A 72 -1.64 5.54 9.14
N ARG A 73 -2.55 6.11 8.34
CA ARG A 73 -3.90 6.48 8.79
C ARG A 73 -4.80 5.28 9.08
N ILE A 74 -4.63 4.17 8.35
CA ILE A 74 -5.36 2.92 8.62
C ILE A 74 -4.70 2.08 9.72
N GLY A 75 -3.68 2.60 10.41
CA GLY A 75 -3.04 1.95 11.56
C GLY A 75 -1.88 1.02 11.21
N LEU A 76 -1.27 1.14 10.03
CA LEU A 76 -0.20 0.24 9.59
C LEU A 76 1.16 0.94 9.56
N ARG A 77 2.20 0.22 9.99
CA ARG A 77 3.60 0.52 9.66
C ARG A 77 4.00 -0.35 8.47
N ALA A 78 4.35 0.29 7.36
CA ALA A 78 4.77 -0.42 6.15
C ALA A 78 6.25 -0.79 6.22
N GLU A 79 6.57 -2.01 5.81
CA GLU A 79 7.95 -2.45 5.61
C GLU A 79 8.39 -2.24 4.17
N THR A 80 7.59 -2.76 3.24
CA THR A 80 7.92 -2.75 1.81
C THR A 80 6.70 -2.32 1.00
N PHE A 81 6.93 -1.48 -0.01
CA PHE A 81 5.96 -1.14 -1.03
C PHE A 81 6.33 -1.88 -2.31
N PHE A 82 5.52 -2.84 -2.75
CA PHE A 82 5.86 -3.65 -3.92
C PHE A 82 5.75 -2.82 -5.19
N PRO A 83 6.82 -2.74 -6.01
CA PRO A 83 6.77 -1.94 -7.20
C PRO A 83 5.80 -2.54 -8.24
N PRO A 84 5.13 -1.70 -9.04
CA PRO A 84 4.35 -2.16 -10.17
C PRO A 84 5.18 -3.00 -11.14
N ARG A 85 4.53 -4.01 -11.72
CA ARG A 85 5.07 -4.97 -12.70
C ARG A 85 6.32 -5.70 -12.22
N GLY A 86 6.57 -5.75 -10.91
CA GLY A 86 7.77 -6.37 -10.35
C GLY A 86 9.07 -5.65 -10.74
N GLN A 87 9.01 -4.36 -11.12
CA GLN A 87 10.17 -3.57 -11.52
C GLN A 87 10.85 -2.98 -10.28
N PRO A 88 11.97 -3.55 -9.77
CA PRO A 88 12.52 -3.19 -8.46
C PRO A 88 12.85 -1.71 -8.33
N GLU A 89 13.32 -1.10 -9.42
CA GLU A 89 13.75 0.29 -9.47
C GLU A 89 12.64 1.28 -9.87
N TYR A 90 11.38 0.84 -10.00
CA TYR A 90 10.27 1.67 -10.52
C TYR A 90 10.18 3.05 -9.88
N PHE A 91 10.19 3.11 -8.54
CA PHE A 91 10.08 4.37 -7.81
C PHE A 91 11.32 5.25 -8.00
N ASP A 92 12.48 4.62 -8.07
CA ASP A 92 13.79 5.27 -8.20
C ASP A 92 13.98 5.84 -9.59
N GLU A 93 13.68 5.06 -10.63
CA GLU A 93 13.68 5.48 -12.02
C GLU A 93 12.72 6.66 -12.22
N PHE A 94 11.49 6.55 -11.72
CA PHE A 94 10.52 7.64 -11.78
C PHE A 94 11.04 8.90 -11.08
N GLY A 95 11.62 8.74 -9.88
CA GLY A 95 12.19 9.84 -9.11
C GLY A 95 13.35 10.51 -9.83
N ARG A 96 14.28 9.74 -10.41
CA ARG A 96 15.41 10.24 -11.21
C ARG A 96 14.96 10.94 -12.46
N GLN A 97 13.98 10.38 -13.17
CA GLN A 97 13.40 11.00 -14.35
C GLN A 97 12.78 12.36 -14.00
N LYS A 98 11.93 12.41 -12.98
CA LYS A 98 11.32 13.67 -12.52
C LYS A 98 12.32 14.69 -12.03
N PHE A 99 13.35 14.24 -11.33
CA PHE A 99 14.43 15.13 -10.89
C PHE A 99 15.17 15.75 -12.09
N ARG A 100 15.54 14.95 -13.10
CA ARG A 100 16.22 15.44 -14.32
C ARG A 100 15.37 16.40 -15.14
N GLU A 101 14.06 16.18 -15.20
CA GLU A 101 13.13 17.09 -15.88
C GLU A 101 13.15 18.50 -15.24
N ILE A 102 13.35 18.59 -13.93
CA ILE A 102 13.37 19.85 -13.18
C ILE A 102 14.79 20.44 -13.11
N PHE A 103 15.81 19.59 -13.04
CA PHE A 103 17.23 19.97 -12.91
C PHE A 103 18.10 19.29 -13.99
N PRO A 104 17.99 19.70 -15.27
CA PRO A 104 18.62 19.01 -16.39
C PRO A 104 20.16 19.08 -16.38
N GLY A 105 20.76 20.05 -15.69
CA GLY A 105 22.22 20.22 -15.60
C GLY A 105 22.87 19.52 -14.39
N PHE A 106 22.12 18.77 -13.60
CA PHE A 106 22.65 18.16 -12.37
C PHE A 106 23.40 16.85 -12.69
N GLY A 107 24.71 16.82 -12.42
CA GLY A 107 25.58 15.71 -12.83
C GLY A 107 25.35 14.40 -12.08
N ARG A 108 25.41 14.42 -10.73
CA ARG A 108 25.29 13.21 -9.90
C ARG A 108 24.02 13.26 -9.06
N ILE A 109 23.07 12.37 -9.35
CA ILE A 109 21.81 12.25 -8.61
C ILE A 109 21.98 11.22 -7.49
N THR A 110 21.71 11.64 -6.24
CA THR A 110 21.75 10.77 -5.05
C THR A 110 20.34 10.33 -4.62
N ASP A 111 20.27 9.36 -3.70
CA ASP A 111 18.99 8.89 -3.16
C ASP A 111 18.23 9.96 -2.37
N ARG A 112 18.96 10.89 -1.73
CA ARG A 112 18.35 12.01 -1.00
C ARG A 112 17.68 12.97 -1.97
N ASP A 113 18.31 13.22 -3.12
CA ASP A 113 17.78 14.13 -4.14
C ASP A 113 16.44 13.63 -4.69
N ILE A 114 16.30 12.32 -4.88
CA ILE A 114 15.10 11.71 -5.45
C ILE A 114 14.05 11.29 -4.40
N MET A 115 14.35 11.40 -3.10
CA MET A 115 13.47 10.90 -2.04
C MET A 115 12.05 11.47 -2.14
N TYR A 116 11.92 12.77 -2.36
CA TYR A 116 10.63 13.42 -2.57
C TYR A 116 10.00 13.00 -3.91
N TYR A 117 10.78 12.98 -4.99
CA TYR A 117 10.27 12.67 -6.33
C TYR A 117 9.77 11.23 -6.48
N ARG A 118 10.37 10.27 -5.78
CA ARG A 118 9.86 8.90 -5.62
C ARG A 118 8.41 8.89 -5.14
N THR A 119 8.04 9.81 -4.24
CA THR A 119 6.66 9.87 -3.68
C THR A 119 5.62 10.29 -4.71
N LEU A 120 6.03 10.88 -5.84
CA LEU A 120 5.15 11.32 -6.91
C LEU A 120 4.86 10.22 -7.95
N ALA A 121 5.49 9.06 -7.80
CA ALA A 121 5.27 7.93 -8.69
C ALA A 121 3.82 7.42 -8.59
N PRO A 122 3.12 7.22 -9.73
CA PRO A 122 1.81 6.58 -9.75
C PRO A 122 1.83 5.21 -9.08
N TYR A 123 0.90 4.97 -8.17
CA TYR A 123 0.85 3.73 -7.41
C TYR A 123 -0.59 3.34 -7.05
N ASN A 124 -1.34 2.93 -8.08
CA ASN A 124 -2.70 2.42 -7.94
C ASN A 124 -2.93 1.23 -8.88
N PRO A 125 -3.30 0.04 -8.37
CA PRO A 125 -3.37 -0.34 -6.97
C PRO A 125 -1.96 -0.43 -6.39
N ALA A 126 -1.90 -0.44 -5.07
CA ALA A 126 -0.68 -0.54 -4.30
C ALA A 126 -0.73 -1.75 -3.39
N LEU A 127 0.39 -2.44 -3.25
CA LEU A 127 0.54 -3.60 -2.37
C LEU A 127 1.65 -3.30 -1.36
N ILE A 128 1.32 -3.48 -0.09
CA ILE A 128 2.18 -3.14 1.02
C ILE A 128 2.42 -4.41 1.84
N LEU A 129 3.68 -4.70 2.13
CA LEU A 129 4.06 -5.61 3.21
C LEU A 129 4.02 -4.82 4.51
N VAL A 130 3.22 -5.30 5.46
CA VAL A 130 3.05 -4.66 6.76
C VAL A 130 4.12 -5.19 7.70
N ASP A 131 4.77 -4.27 8.41
CA ASP A 131 5.70 -4.59 9.49
C ASP A 131 4.94 -4.75 10.82
N GLU A 132 3.98 -3.85 11.06
CA GLU A 132 3.24 -3.77 12.32
C GLU A 132 1.84 -3.18 12.12
N VAL A 133 0.88 -3.66 12.91
CA VAL A 133 -0.41 -2.99 13.14
C VAL A 133 -0.33 -2.19 14.44
N LYS A 134 -0.34 -0.86 14.32
CA LYS A 134 -0.24 0.06 15.46
C LYS A 134 -1.42 -0.10 16.39
N ASP A 135 -1.13 -0.19 17.68
CA ASP A 135 -2.10 -0.32 18.77
C ASP A 135 -3.07 -1.50 18.61
N GLY A 136 -2.78 -2.47 17.72
CA GLY A 136 -3.63 -3.62 17.44
C GLY A 136 -4.93 -3.31 16.69
N HIS A 137 -5.05 -2.14 16.05
CA HIS A 137 -6.28 -1.71 15.38
C HIS A 137 -6.05 -1.30 13.92
N ILE A 138 -6.93 -1.78 13.04
CA ILE A 138 -7.04 -1.30 11.66
C ILE A 138 -8.20 -0.32 11.60
N TYR A 139 -7.93 0.87 11.06
CA TYR A 139 -8.89 1.97 11.00
C TYR A 139 -9.47 2.16 9.60
N GLN A 140 -10.69 2.67 9.53
CA GLN A 140 -11.35 3.12 8.31
C GLN A 140 -11.81 4.57 8.45
N ALA A 141 -11.81 5.30 7.34
CA ALA A 141 -12.35 6.64 7.28
C ALA A 141 -13.85 6.62 7.57
N ASP A 142 -14.29 7.58 8.38
CA ASP A 142 -15.68 7.72 8.79
C ASP A 142 -15.97 9.19 9.08
N SER A 143 -16.82 9.82 8.27
CA SER A 143 -17.21 11.23 8.44
C SER A 143 -17.96 11.50 9.74
N ASP A 144 -18.62 10.48 10.28
CA ASP A 144 -19.45 10.61 11.47
C ASP A 144 -18.64 10.41 12.77
N ALA A 145 -17.40 9.91 12.65
CA ALA A 145 -16.49 9.76 13.77
C ALA A 145 -15.83 11.09 14.14
N ARG A 146 -15.68 11.38 15.44
CA ARG A 146 -15.07 12.62 15.95
C ARG A 146 -13.67 12.92 15.39
N SER A 147 -12.88 11.88 15.14
CA SER A 147 -11.53 11.98 14.56
C SER A 147 -11.50 11.87 13.03
N GLY A 148 -12.64 11.59 12.39
CA GLY A 148 -12.72 11.19 10.98
C GLY A 148 -12.36 9.72 10.72
N TRP A 149 -12.09 8.93 11.77
CA TRP A 149 -11.65 7.53 11.67
C TRP A 149 -12.31 6.66 12.75
N ARG A 150 -12.70 5.44 12.38
CA ARG A 150 -13.21 4.41 13.31
C ARG A 150 -12.45 3.10 13.15
N VAL A 151 -12.47 2.27 14.18
CA VAL A 151 -11.91 0.91 14.10
C VAL A 151 -12.75 0.08 13.12
N ALA A 152 -12.09 -0.52 12.14
CA ALA A 152 -12.69 -1.47 11.21
C ALA A 152 -12.47 -2.92 11.66
N ALA A 153 -11.28 -3.22 12.18
CA ALA A 153 -10.94 -4.54 12.69
C ALA A 153 -9.88 -4.45 13.80
N LYS A 154 -9.85 -5.45 14.68
CA LYS A 154 -8.77 -5.63 15.66
C LYS A 154 -7.80 -6.68 15.12
N CYS A 155 -6.51 -6.39 15.16
CA CYS A 155 -5.45 -7.28 14.71
C CYS A 155 -4.14 -6.89 15.39
N GLN A 156 -3.62 -7.74 16.27
CA GLN A 156 -2.26 -7.60 16.78
C GLN A 156 -1.31 -8.29 15.82
N TYR A 157 -0.31 -7.55 15.34
CA TYR A 157 0.70 -8.07 14.43
C TYR A 157 1.97 -7.22 14.50
N HIS A 158 3.11 -7.89 14.64
CA HIS A 158 4.43 -7.32 14.47
C HIS A 158 5.32 -8.41 13.85
N ARG A 159 5.94 -8.13 12.70
CA ARG A 159 6.65 -9.15 11.92
C ARG A 159 7.83 -9.78 12.66
N GLY A 160 8.45 -9.06 13.59
CA GLY A 160 9.52 -9.56 14.46
C GLY A 160 9.05 -10.39 15.66
N GLU A 161 7.75 -10.46 15.94
CA GLU A 161 7.15 -11.22 17.05
C GLU A 161 6.55 -12.56 16.57
N VAL A 162 7.23 -13.24 15.64
CA VAL A 162 6.89 -14.64 15.34
C VAL A 162 7.26 -15.46 16.58
N LYS A 163 6.25 -15.76 17.42
CA LYS A 163 6.33 -16.80 18.45
C LYS A 163 6.35 -18.18 17.83
#